data_AF-A0AAU0LB28-F1
#
_entry.id   AF-A0AAU0LB28-F1
#
_cell.length_a   1.000
_cell.length_b   1.000
_cell.length_c   1.000
_cell.angle_alpha   90.00
_cell.angle_beta   90.00
_cell.angle_gamma   90.00
#
_symmetry.space_group_name_H-M   'P 1'
#
loop_
_entity.id
_entity.type
_entity.pdbx_description
1 polymer ?
#
loop_
_entity_poly.entity_id
_entity_poly.type
_entity_poly.pdbx_seq_one_letter_code
_entity_poly.pdbx_strand_id
1 'polypeptide(L)'
;MNRQDILRDFGKIFIKEARDSSIERVFDFIQGNLRTPESIRFSEFYSPLSQDQKDDFKYLALLAIDSAIFRILRMADQEVIDIKFNDSDSISQMSDGLAGELFGDSGWMKEFSDYPSTTI
;
A
#
# COMPACT_ATOMS: atom_id res chain seq x y z
N MET A 1 17.38 -14.77 12.61
CA MET A 1 16.42 -13.66 12.63
C MET A 1 15.23 -14.12 13.46
N ASN A 2 14.75 -13.33 14.42
CA ASN A 2 13.58 -13.75 15.21
C ASN A 2 12.28 -13.52 14.40
N ARG A 3 11.13 -14.03 14.88
CA ARG A 3 9.84 -13.88 14.17
C ARG A 3 9.47 -12.42 13.89
N GLN A 4 9.74 -11.54 14.84
CA GLN A 4 9.40 -10.13 14.76
C GLN A 4 10.27 -9.38 13.74
N ASP A 5 11.56 -9.73 13.65
CA ASP A 5 12.46 -9.20 12.63
C ASP A 5 11.99 -9.60 11.21
N ILE A 6 11.60 -10.87 11.02
CA ILE A 6 11.08 -11.36 9.72
C ILE A 6 9.79 -10.62 9.34
N LEU A 7 8.86 -10.50 10.29
CA LEU A 7 7.59 -9.81 10.09
C LEU A 7 7.81 -8.33 9.73
N ARG A 8 8.76 -7.68 10.40
CA ARG A 8 9.14 -6.29 10.13
C ARG A 8 9.78 -6.11 8.75
N ASP A 9 10.68 -7.00 8.36
CA ASP A 9 11.32 -6.98 7.03
C ASP A 9 10.31 -7.23 5.91
N PHE A 10 9.41 -8.20 6.11
CA PHE A 10 8.27 -8.42 5.21
C PHE A 10 7.42 -7.16 5.12
N GLY A 11 7.01 -6.59 6.25
CA GLY A 11 6.19 -5.38 6.29
C GLY A 11 6.81 -4.20 5.56
N LYS A 12 8.11 -3.98 5.75
CA LYS A 12 8.87 -2.94 5.04
C LYS A 12 8.82 -3.15 3.53
N ILE A 13 9.12 -4.35 3.05
CA ILE A 13 9.10 -4.66 1.61
C ILE A 13 7.68 -4.57 1.07
N PHE A 14 6.70 -5.10 1.78
CA PHE A 14 5.30 -5.05 1.37
C PHE A 14 4.79 -3.61 1.23
N ILE A 15 5.12 -2.73 2.17
CA ILE A 15 4.78 -1.31 2.06
C ILE A 15 5.51 -0.64 0.90
N LYS A 16 6.83 -0.80 0.79
CA LYS A 16 7.60 -0.12 -0.28
C LYS A 16 7.26 -0.62 -1.67
N GLU A 17 7.25 -1.93 -1.86
CA GLU A 17 7.13 -2.56 -3.18
C GLU A 17 5.70 -2.74 -3.65
N ALA A 18 4.71 -2.84 -2.74
CA ALA A 18 3.31 -2.96 -3.14
C ALA A 18 2.51 -1.66 -2.94
N ARG A 19 2.59 -1.03 -1.76
CA ARG A 19 1.78 0.16 -1.46
C ARG A 19 2.37 1.41 -2.09
N ASP A 20 3.57 1.82 -1.66
CA ASP A 20 4.20 3.08 -2.04
C ASP A 20 4.42 3.13 -3.57
N SER A 21 4.98 2.06 -4.15
CA SER A 21 5.18 1.95 -5.60
C SER A 21 3.86 2.07 -6.41
N SER A 22 2.74 1.56 -5.88
CA SER A 22 1.42 1.69 -6.52
C SER A 22 0.90 3.13 -6.45
N ILE A 23 1.14 3.81 -5.33
CA ILE A 23 0.77 5.23 -5.15
C ILE A 23 1.62 6.11 -6.09
N GLU A 24 2.94 5.89 -6.11
CA GLU A 24 3.89 6.55 -7.01
C GLU A 24 3.43 6.41 -8.46
N ARG A 25 3.07 5.19 -8.87
CA ARG A 25 2.56 4.93 -10.21
C ARG A 25 1.33 5.79 -10.53
N VAL A 26 0.33 5.84 -9.65
CA VAL A 26 -0.84 6.71 -9.85
C VAL A 26 -0.43 8.17 -9.98
N PHE A 27 0.52 8.62 -9.15
CA PHE A 27 0.97 10.00 -9.14
C PHE A 27 1.74 10.37 -10.42
N ASP A 28 2.53 9.45 -10.96
CA ASP A 28 3.19 9.60 -12.26
C ASP A 28 2.20 9.74 -13.40
N PHE A 29 1.10 8.97 -13.38
CA PHE A 29 0.03 9.07 -14.39
C PHE A 29 -0.62 10.46 -14.39
N ILE A 30 -0.98 10.98 -13.23
CA ILE A 30 -1.69 12.28 -13.11
C ILE A 30 -0.75 13.49 -13.27
N GLN A 31 0.55 13.34 -13.02
CA GLN A 31 1.55 14.39 -13.26
C GLN A 31 2.00 14.47 -14.72
N GLY A 32 1.69 13.45 -15.54
CA GLY A 32 2.12 13.41 -16.94
C GLY A 32 3.60 13.06 -17.10
N ASN A 33 4.20 12.42 -16.10
CA ASN A 33 5.62 12.02 -16.12
C ASN A 33 5.89 10.86 -17.10
N LEU A 34 4.83 10.17 -17.54
CA LEU A 34 4.90 9.05 -18.47
C LEU A 34 4.41 9.46 -19.86
N ARG A 35 5.02 8.90 -20.91
CA ARG A 35 4.65 9.18 -22.32
C ARG A 35 3.63 8.18 -22.88
N THR A 36 2.75 7.66 -22.04
CA THR A 36 1.71 6.71 -22.46
C THR A 36 0.38 7.43 -22.73
N PRO A 37 -0.49 6.90 -23.61
CA PRO A 37 -1.81 7.47 -23.87
C PRO A 37 -2.65 7.65 -22.59
N GLU A 38 -2.55 6.70 -21.65
CA GLU A 38 -3.25 6.77 -20.38
C GLU A 38 -2.72 7.90 -19.50
N SER A 39 -1.41 8.14 -19.46
CA SER A 39 -0.84 9.26 -18.69
C SER A 39 -1.19 10.61 -19.27
N ILE A 40 -1.23 10.74 -20.60
CA ILE A 40 -1.75 11.93 -21.25
C ILE A 40 -3.21 12.15 -20.84
N ARG A 41 -4.07 11.14 -20.98
CA ARG A 41 -5.49 11.23 -20.61
C ARG A 41 -5.70 11.59 -19.13
N PHE A 42 -4.97 10.94 -18.21
CA PHE A 42 -5.14 11.19 -16.78
C PHE A 42 -4.58 12.54 -16.34
N SER A 43 -3.45 12.98 -16.90
CA SER A 43 -2.91 14.32 -16.63
C SER A 43 -3.81 15.43 -17.18
N GLU A 44 -4.40 15.26 -18.37
CA GLU A 44 -5.39 16.19 -18.94
C GLU A 44 -6.67 16.26 -18.08
N PHE A 45 -7.14 15.12 -17.57
CA PHE A 45 -8.26 15.07 -16.62
C PHE A 45 -7.93 15.75 -15.28
N TYR A 46 -6.73 15.51 -14.75
CA TYR A 46 -6.33 15.96 -13.41
C TYR A 46 -5.92 17.43 -13.35
N SER A 47 -5.29 17.95 -14.41
CA SER A 47 -4.74 19.30 -14.43
C SER A 47 -5.75 20.44 -14.14
N PRO A 48 -6.99 20.44 -14.68
CA PRO A 48 -7.95 21.53 -14.46
C PRO A 48 -8.70 21.44 -13.12
N LEU A 49 -8.53 20.35 -12.35
CA LEU A 49 -9.21 20.18 -11.06
C LEU A 49 -8.76 21.25 -10.05
N SER A 50 -9.68 21.65 -9.16
CA SER A 50 -9.35 22.51 -8.01
C SER A 50 -8.39 21.80 -7.05
N GLN A 51 -7.74 22.54 -6.15
CA GLN A 51 -6.84 21.94 -5.18
C GLN A 51 -7.57 20.92 -4.29
N ASP A 52 -8.77 21.24 -3.81
CA ASP A 52 -9.59 20.31 -3.00
C ASP A 52 -9.92 19.03 -3.79
N GLN A 53 -10.32 19.14 -5.05
CA GLN A 53 -10.60 17.97 -5.91
C GLN A 53 -9.34 17.14 -6.17
N LYS A 54 -8.19 17.78 -6.29
CA LYS A 54 -6.88 17.11 -6.46
C LYS A 54 -6.49 16.33 -5.22
N ASP A 55 -6.79 16.88 -4.05
CA ASP A 55 -6.52 16.25 -2.75
C ASP A 55 -7.50 15.11 -2.48
N ASP A 56 -8.78 15.28 -2.80
CA ASP A 56 -9.80 14.21 -2.75
C ASP A 56 -9.44 13.05 -3.69
N PHE A 57 -8.98 13.34 -4.92
CA PHE A 57 -8.55 12.31 -5.87
C PHE A 57 -7.37 11.52 -5.32
N LYS A 58 -6.35 12.20 -4.78
CA LYS A 58 -5.21 11.53 -4.17
C LYS A 58 -5.66 10.68 -2.99
N TYR A 59 -6.47 11.22 -2.10
CA TYR A 59 -7.00 10.48 -0.95
C TYR A 59 -7.76 9.22 -1.38
N LEU A 60 -8.61 9.31 -2.41
CA LEU A 60 -9.32 8.16 -2.96
C LEU A 60 -8.37 7.10 -3.53
N ALA A 61 -7.30 7.50 -4.23
CA ALA A 61 -6.30 6.58 -4.74
C ALA A 61 -5.58 5.84 -3.60
N LEU A 62 -5.17 6.55 -2.55
CA LEU A 62 -4.59 5.94 -1.35
C LEU A 62 -5.57 4.97 -0.70
N LEU A 63 -6.84 5.37 -0.51
CA LEU A 63 -7.87 4.54 0.13
C LEU A 63 -8.13 3.24 -0.64
N ALA A 64 -8.15 3.32 -1.98
CA ALA A 64 -8.34 2.15 -2.83
C ALA A 64 -7.16 1.16 -2.73
N ILE A 65 -5.92 1.66 -2.73
CA ILE A 65 -4.71 0.85 -2.59
C ILE A 65 -4.65 0.23 -1.19
N ASP A 66 -4.87 1.03 -0.14
CA ASP A 66 -4.89 0.60 1.25
C ASP A 66 -5.94 -0.49 1.48
N SER A 67 -7.13 -0.32 0.89
CA SER A 67 -8.20 -1.31 0.96
C SER A 67 -7.82 -2.63 0.29
N ALA A 68 -7.11 -2.59 -0.84
CA ALA A 68 -6.70 -3.78 -1.57
C ALA A 68 -5.62 -4.56 -0.79
N ILE A 69 -4.58 -3.88 -0.29
CA ILE A 69 -3.51 -4.54 0.46
C ILE A 69 -4.02 -5.09 1.80
N PHE A 70 -4.92 -4.38 2.47
CA PHE A 70 -5.59 -4.87 3.68
C PHE A 70 -6.33 -6.18 3.41
N ARG A 71 -7.08 -6.25 2.30
CA ARG A 71 -7.81 -7.47 1.91
C ARG A 71 -6.86 -8.64 1.61
N ILE A 72 -5.71 -8.38 1.00
CA ILE A 72 -4.68 -9.42 0.77
C ILE A 72 -4.20 -10.00 2.10
N LEU A 73 -3.84 -9.15 3.06
CA LEU A 73 -3.40 -9.62 4.38
C LEU A 73 -4.53 -10.32 5.14
N ARG A 74 -5.77 -9.83 5.03
CA ARG A 74 -6.94 -10.51 5.62
C ARG A 74 -7.20 -11.89 5.02
N MET A 75 -6.98 -12.07 3.72
CA MET A 75 -7.09 -13.40 3.10
C MET A 75 -6.03 -14.36 3.66
N ALA A 76 -4.83 -13.87 3.99
CA ALA A 76 -3.81 -14.67 4.64
C ALA A 76 -4.14 -14.98 6.11
N ASP A 77 -4.67 -14.01 6.87
CA ASP A 77 -5.19 -14.24 8.22
C ASP A 77 -6.31 -15.30 8.26
N GLN A 78 -7.13 -15.35 7.22
CA GLN A 78 -8.24 -16.29 7.08
C GLN A 78 -7.83 -17.64 6.46
N GLU A 79 -6.52 -17.87 6.26
CA GLU A 79 -5.97 -19.08 5.64
C GLU A 79 -6.53 -19.35 4.21
N VAL A 80 -7.05 -18.33 3.53
CA VAL A 80 -7.52 -18.43 2.13
C VAL A 80 -6.34 -18.49 1.17
N ILE A 81 -5.27 -17.77 1.51
CA ILE A 81 -3.98 -17.80 0.82
C ILE A 81 -2.87 -17.99 1.84
N ASP A 82 -1.73 -18.53 1.39
CA ASP A 82 -0.51 -18.61 2.19
C ASP A 82 0.53 -17.64 1.61
N ILE A 83 1.16 -16.83 2.47
CA ILE A 83 2.23 -15.90 2.10
C ILE A 83 3.49 -16.30 2.84
N LYS A 84 4.51 -16.72 2.09
CA LYS A 84 5.84 -17.02 2.61
C LYS A 84 6.83 -15.94 2.20
N PHE A 85 7.75 -15.61 3.09
CA PHE A 85 8.78 -14.61 2.85
C PHE A 85 10.16 -15.20 3.11
N ASN A 86 10.93 -15.37 2.04
CA ASN A 86 12.15 -16.20 2.06
C ASN A 86 11.84 -17.63 2.54
N ASP A 87 12.76 -18.26 3.26
CA ASP A 87 12.61 -19.63 3.80
C ASP A 87 11.86 -19.67 5.15
N SER A 88 10.97 -18.70 5.38
CA SER A 88 10.20 -18.60 6.62
C SER A 88 8.97 -19.52 6.63
N ASP A 89 8.41 -19.75 7.82
CA ASP A 89 7.02 -20.18 7.95
C ASP A 89 6.08 -19.13 7.35
N SER A 90 4.79 -19.46 7.24
CA SER A 90 3.78 -18.51 6.77
C SER A 90 3.83 -17.22 7.60
N ILE A 91 3.78 -16.07 6.93
CA ILE A 91 3.80 -14.77 7.61
C ILE A 91 2.59 -14.61 8.55
N SER A 92 1.43 -15.20 8.23
CA SER A 92 0.27 -15.17 9.12
C SER A 92 0.49 -15.92 10.43
N GLN A 93 1.43 -16.88 10.48
CA GLN A 93 1.83 -17.57 11.72
C GLN A 93 2.82 -16.76 12.57
N MET A 94 3.31 -15.63 12.04
CA MET A 94 4.26 -14.75 12.73
C MET A 94 3.61 -13.55 13.40
N SER A 95 2.32 -13.31 13.15
CA SER A 95 1.54 -12.19 13.68
C SER A 95 0.27 -12.71 14.37
N ASP A 96 -0.19 -12.01 15.41
CA ASP A 96 -1.50 -12.27 16.06
C ASP A 96 -2.68 -11.65 15.27
N GLY A 97 -2.38 -10.99 14.15
CA GLY A 97 -3.34 -10.43 13.22
C GLY A 97 -2.63 -9.63 12.14
N LEU A 98 -2.30 -10.28 11.03
CA LEU A 98 -1.41 -9.75 10.00
C LEU A 98 -1.95 -8.47 9.35
N ALA A 99 -3.26 -8.42 9.10
CA ALA A 99 -3.88 -7.22 8.56
C ALA A 99 -3.85 -6.03 9.54
N GLY A 100 -3.79 -6.30 10.84
CA GLY A 100 -3.65 -5.29 11.89
C GLY A 100 -2.28 -4.62 11.90
N GLU A 101 -1.24 -5.31 11.43
CA GLU A 101 0.14 -4.79 11.36
C GLU A 101 0.27 -3.55 10.45
N LEU A 102 -0.70 -3.31 9.55
CA LEU A 102 -0.69 -2.12 8.69
C LEU A 102 -0.85 -0.82 9.48
N PHE A 103 -1.62 -0.84 10.58
CA PHE A 103 -2.17 0.37 11.21
C PHE A 103 -1.65 0.59 12.64
N GLY A 104 -1.95 1.78 13.17
CA GLY A 104 -1.63 2.15 14.54
C GLY A 104 -0.26 2.82 14.69
N ASP A 105 0.09 3.13 15.94
CA ASP A 105 1.29 3.93 16.24
C ASP A 105 2.62 3.25 15.94
N SER A 106 2.60 1.93 15.80
CA SER A 106 3.70 1.08 15.38
C SER A 106 3.37 0.27 14.12
N GLY A 107 2.34 0.69 13.36
CA GLY A 107 1.93 0.00 12.14
C GLY A 107 2.89 0.26 10.98
N TRP A 108 2.98 -0.70 10.05
CA TRP A 108 3.90 -0.65 8.91
C TRP A 108 3.70 0.57 8.02
N MET A 109 2.46 1.05 7.84
CA MET A 109 2.23 2.29 7.08
C MET A 109 2.92 3.49 7.73
N LYS A 110 2.81 3.62 9.06
CA LYS A 110 3.43 4.72 9.79
C LYS A 110 4.95 4.56 9.88
N GLU A 111 5.44 3.33 10.00
CA GLU A 111 6.87 3.06 10.16
C GLU A 111 7.65 3.12 8.83
N PHE A 112 7.06 2.67 7.73
CA PHE A 112 7.79 2.45 6.48
C PHE A 112 7.30 3.27 5.28
N SER A 113 6.08 3.79 5.27
CA SER A 113 5.54 4.45 4.08
C SER A 113 6.04 5.89 3.95
N ASP A 114 6.23 6.34 2.71
CA ASP A 114 6.45 7.76 2.40
C ASP A 114 5.13 8.54 2.21
N TYR A 115 3.99 7.85 2.30
CA TYR A 115 2.65 8.40 2.07
C TYR A 115 1.78 8.32 3.32
N PRO A 116 0.85 9.27 3.54
CA PRO A 116 -0.05 9.22 4.67
C PRO A 116 -0.90 7.95 4.66
N SER A 117 -1.24 7.44 5.84
CA SER A 117 -2.21 6.34 5.98
C SER A 117 -3.63 6.87 5.80
N THR A 118 -4.48 6.11 5.10
CA THR A 118 -5.92 6.38 5.12
C THR A 118 -6.59 5.72 6.33
N THR A 119 -7.76 6.22 6.72
CA THR A 119 -8.58 5.53 7.73
C THR A 119 -9.41 4.48 7.00
N ILE A 120 -9.20 3.20 7.32
CA ILE A 120 -10.05 2.08 6.86
C ILE A 120 -10.95 1.64 7.99
#